data_AF-A0A9R0IGD7-F1
#
_entry.id   AF-A0A9R0IGD7-F1
#
_cell.length_a   1.000
_cell.length_b   1.000
_cell.length_c   1.000
_cell.angle_alpha   90.00
_cell.angle_beta   90.00
_cell.angle_gamma   90.00
#
_symmetry.space_group_name_H-M   'P 1'
#
loop_
_entity.id
_entity.type
_entity.pdbx_description
1 polymer ?
#
loop_
_entity_poly.entity_id
_entity_poly.type
_entity_poly.pdbx_seq_one_letter_code
_entity_poly.pdbx_strand_id
1 'polypeptide(L)'
;MEPSTIYTNPTFKTFYDYVHIDEKWFYLKKANLKVYLAPGEEHPYRTAQSKNHIPKEPAKRSSKNRARGTPITYANQGVNKEVFREKLLTKMLPAIRQKWPADSAKTIIIQADNANPHIGAGDPQFLQEANIDGFTFIWQPQSPRSPDLNILDLGFFRSIQSLYEKKMPKDLDEMITDVEEAFDELHPKVLSNVWYSYQYVMQEIIKVKGGGNYVLPHVKKKQLEDAGNLSLQVQPDAQAVKESMQLLFPENEG
;
A
#
# COMPACT_ATOMS: atom_id res chain seq x y z
N MET A 1 10.91 10.03 11.80
CA MET A 1 11.57 10.11 13.11
C MET A 1 10.64 10.81 14.10
N GLU A 2 10.68 10.42 15.36
CA GLU A 2 10.00 11.10 16.47
C GLU A 2 10.82 12.33 16.90
N PRO A 3 10.34 13.57 16.66
CA PRO A 3 11.14 14.79 16.85
C PRO A 3 11.80 14.91 18.22
N SER A 4 11.10 14.50 19.27
CA SER A 4 11.56 14.60 20.66
C SER A 4 12.78 13.72 20.99
N THR A 5 13.10 12.74 20.15
CA THR A 5 14.15 11.74 20.40
C THR A 5 15.39 11.88 19.52
N ILE A 6 15.33 12.73 18.48
CA ILE A 6 16.32 12.78 17.39
C ILE A 6 17.76 12.98 17.91
N TYR A 7 17.95 13.84 18.92
CA TYR A 7 19.27 14.23 19.42
C TYR A 7 19.77 13.41 20.62
N THR A 8 19.01 12.41 21.06
CA THR A 8 19.34 11.58 22.23
C THR A 8 19.38 10.11 21.85
N ASN A 9 18.24 9.43 21.92
CA ASN A 9 18.08 8.05 21.51
C ASN A 9 17.01 7.98 20.41
N PRO A 10 17.38 8.21 19.14
CA PRO A 10 16.43 8.41 18.06
C PRO A 10 15.47 7.24 17.92
N THR A 11 14.19 7.51 17.71
CA THR A 11 13.18 6.47 17.39
C THR A 11 12.37 6.85 16.16
N PHE A 12 11.82 5.85 15.48
CA PHE A 12 10.77 6.08 14.49
C PHE A 12 9.45 6.46 15.17
N LYS A 13 8.55 7.11 14.44
CA LYS A 13 7.17 7.29 14.90
C LYS A 13 6.51 5.92 15.05
N THR A 14 5.46 5.82 15.86
CA THR A 14 4.67 4.58 15.98
C THR A 14 3.84 4.28 14.74
N PHE A 15 3.53 5.32 13.95
CA PHE A 15 2.69 5.28 12.75
C PHE A 15 1.23 4.83 12.99
N TYR A 16 0.76 4.79 14.25
CA TYR A 16 -0.64 4.46 14.55
C TYR A 16 -1.64 5.51 14.07
N ASP A 17 -1.16 6.72 13.76
CA ASP A 17 -1.89 7.83 13.18
C ASP A 17 -1.76 7.92 11.64
N TYR A 18 -1.12 6.94 10.99
CA TYR A 18 -0.90 6.95 9.54
C TYR A 18 -1.87 6.02 8.79
N VAL A 19 -2.44 6.54 7.71
CA VAL A 19 -3.20 5.78 6.71
C VAL A 19 -2.53 5.98 5.36
N HIS A 20 -2.12 4.89 4.72
CA HIS A 20 -1.56 4.92 3.37
C HIS A 20 -2.67 4.64 2.33
N ILE A 21 -2.66 5.38 1.23
CA ILE A 21 -3.61 5.25 0.12
C ILE A 21 -2.82 5.23 -1.19
N ASP A 22 -3.20 4.31 -2.07
CA ASP A 22 -2.59 4.14 -3.39
C ASP A 22 -3.48 3.25 -4.27
N GLU A 23 -3.30 3.28 -5.59
CA GLU A 23 -3.95 2.37 -6.53
C GLU A 23 -3.05 1.22 -6.98
N LYS A 24 -3.67 0.06 -7.15
CA LYS A 24 -3.01 -1.11 -7.74
C LYS A 24 -3.76 -1.62 -8.96
N TRP A 25 -3.02 -1.77 -10.06
CA TRP A 25 -3.47 -2.58 -11.19
C TRP A 25 -3.36 -4.06 -10.86
N PHE A 26 -4.49 -4.76 -10.98
CA PHE A 26 -4.59 -6.22 -10.95
C PHE A 26 -4.77 -6.76 -12.37
N TYR A 27 -4.19 -7.92 -12.64
CA TYR A 27 -4.19 -8.51 -13.98
C TYR A 27 -4.87 -9.87 -13.96
N LEU A 28 -5.76 -10.10 -14.92
CA LEU A 28 -6.47 -11.37 -15.07
C LEU A 28 -5.52 -12.53 -15.44
N LYS A 29 -4.47 -12.25 -16.23
CA LYS A 29 -3.52 -13.26 -16.71
C LYS A 29 -2.09 -12.75 -16.59
N LYS A 30 -1.21 -13.62 -16.08
CA LYS A 30 0.25 -13.41 -16.07
C LYS A 30 0.84 -13.92 -17.39
N ALA A 31 1.70 -13.13 -18.02
CA ALA A 31 2.25 -13.48 -19.33
C ALA A 31 3.10 -14.77 -19.32
N ASN A 32 3.83 -15.02 -18.22
CA ASN A 32 4.79 -16.13 -18.10
C ASN A 32 4.53 -16.94 -16.82
N LEU A 33 3.35 -17.55 -16.67
CA LEU A 33 3.07 -18.43 -15.55
C LEU A 33 3.75 -19.79 -15.76
N LYS A 34 4.65 -20.17 -14.85
CA LYS A 34 5.22 -21.53 -14.79
C LYS A 34 4.28 -22.42 -13.98
N VAL A 35 3.86 -23.52 -14.57
CA VAL A 35 3.05 -24.57 -13.91
C VAL A 35 3.83 -25.88 -13.95
N TYR A 36 3.80 -26.63 -12.86
CA TYR A 36 4.27 -28.01 -12.84
C TYR A 36 3.11 -28.91 -13.27
N LEU A 37 3.41 -29.90 -14.12
CA LEU A 37 2.44 -30.86 -14.62
C LEU A 37 2.91 -32.27 -14.28
N ALA A 38 1.97 -33.15 -13.95
CA ALA A 38 2.28 -34.56 -13.79
C ALA A 38 2.66 -35.19 -15.16
N PRO A 39 3.47 -36.25 -15.19
CA PRO A 39 3.76 -36.96 -16.43
C PRO A 39 2.47 -37.42 -17.12
N GLY A 40 2.23 -36.95 -18.35
CA GLY A 40 1.04 -37.27 -19.15
C GLY A 40 -0.15 -36.32 -18.96
N GLU A 41 -0.05 -35.33 -18.08
CA GLU A 41 -1.06 -34.28 -17.94
C GLU A 41 -0.95 -33.27 -19.09
N GLU A 42 -2.07 -32.97 -19.74
CA GLU A 42 -2.09 -32.00 -20.84
C GLU A 42 -1.70 -30.60 -20.34
N HIS A 43 -0.91 -29.90 -21.15
CA HIS A 43 -0.58 -28.52 -20.87
C HIS A 43 -1.86 -27.68 -20.79
N PRO A 44 -2.08 -26.91 -19.70
CA PRO A 44 -3.24 -26.04 -19.61
C PRO A 44 -3.13 -24.95 -20.68
N TYR A 45 -3.84 -25.14 -21.79
CA TYR A 45 -3.85 -24.20 -22.90
C TYR A 45 -4.74 -23.01 -22.53
N ARG A 46 -4.13 -21.84 -22.39
CA ARG A 46 -4.83 -20.57 -22.17
C ARG A 46 -4.44 -19.59 -23.26
N THR A 47 -5.40 -19.18 -24.09
CA THR A 47 -5.23 -18.04 -24.98
C THR A 47 -5.50 -16.75 -24.22
N ALA A 48 -4.67 -15.73 -24.46
CA ALA A 48 -4.91 -14.37 -24.01
C ALA A 48 -5.03 -13.48 -25.25
N GLN A 49 -6.08 -12.66 -25.31
CA GLN A 49 -6.14 -11.53 -26.24
C GLN A 49 -5.08 -10.50 -25.83
N SER A 50 -4.79 -9.52 -26.70
CA SER A 50 -3.74 -8.51 -26.42
C SER A 50 -3.96 -7.81 -25.06
N LYS A 51 -2.89 -7.34 -24.43
CA LYS A 51 -2.95 -6.59 -23.16
C LYS A 51 -3.82 -5.33 -23.21
N ASN A 52 -4.13 -4.85 -24.42
CA ASN A 52 -4.96 -3.66 -24.66
C ASN A 52 -6.43 -4.02 -24.93
N HIS A 53 -6.78 -5.31 -25.01
CA HIS A 53 -8.14 -5.73 -25.26
C HIS A 53 -8.97 -5.64 -23.98
N ILE A 54 -9.78 -4.59 -23.89
CA ILE A 54 -10.80 -4.42 -22.87
C ILE A 54 -12.03 -5.24 -23.28
N PRO A 55 -12.41 -6.30 -22.55
CA PRO A 55 -13.61 -7.06 -22.86
C PRO A 55 -14.83 -6.16 -22.75
N LYS A 56 -15.56 -5.99 -23.86
CA LYS A 56 -16.90 -5.41 -23.89
C LYS A 56 -17.85 -6.52 -24.31
N GLU A 57 -18.26 -7.34 -23.36
CA GLU A 57 -19.17 -8.45 -23.63
C GLU A 57 -20.33 -8.43 -22.63
N PRO A 58 -21.56 -8.77 -23.03
CA PRO A 58 -22.62 -9.00 -22.05
C PRO A 58 -22.27 -10.20 -21.17
N ALA A 59 -22.55 -10.12 -19.88
CA ALA A 59 -22.31 -11.21 -18.93
C ALA A 59 -22.92 -12.52 -19.45
N LYS A 60 -22.07 -13.49 -19.78
CA LYS A 60 -22.49 -14.75 -20.43
C LYS A 60 -23.26 -15.67 -19.49
N ARG A 61 -23.08 -15.53 -18.17
CA ARG A 61 -23.72 -16.32 -17.11
C ARG A 61 -24.21 -15.39 -15.99
N SER A 62 -25.25 -15.81 -15.29
CA SER A 62 -25.69 -15.15 -14.05
C SER A 62 -24.80 -15.59 -12.88
N SER A 63 -24.35 -14.64 -12.07
CA SER A 63 -23.67 -14.88 -10.78
C SER A 63 -24.47 -14.24 -9.65
N LYS A 64 -24.10 -14.53 -8.39
CA LYS A 64 -24.68 -13.85 -7.21
C LYS A 64 -24.62 -12.32 -7.32
N ASN A 65 -23.61 -11.81 -8.02
CA ASN A 65 -23.31 -10.37 -8.12
C ASN A 65 -23.74 -9.76 -9.47
N ARG A 66 -24.24 -10.54 -10.44
CA ARG A 66 -24.57 -10.03 -11.78
C ARG A 66 -25.53 -10.91 -12.58
N ALA A 67 -26.58 -10.31 -13.16
CA ALA A 67 -27.49 -11.01 -14.06
C ALA A 67 -26.85 -11.29 -15.43
N ARG A 68 -27.29 -12.36 -16.09
CA ARG A 68 -26.91 -12.66 -17.48
C ARG A 68 -27.36 -11.52 -18.38
N GLY A 69 -26.49 -11.06 -19.28
CA GLY A 69 -26.79 -9.99 -20.23
C GLY A 69 -26.38 -8.58 -19.80
N THR A 70 -25.98 -8.37 -18.55
CA THR A 70 -25.47 -7.05 -18.10
C THR A 70 -24.22 -6.66 -18.91
N PRO A 71 -24.18 -5.47 -19.54
CA PRO A 71 -23.02 -5.03 -20.31
C PRO A 71 -21.81 -4.91 -19.41
N ILE A 72 -20.80 -5.74 -19.66
CA ILE A 72 -19.54 -5.68 -18.95
C ILE A 72 -18.68 -4.61 -19.63
N THR A 73 -18.46 -3.50 -18.93
CA THR A 73 -17.62 -2.41 -19.41
C THR A 73 -16.58 -2.09 -18.35
N TYR A 74 -15.52 -2.89 -18.28
CA TYR A 74 -14.36 -2.56 -17.45
C TYR A 74 -13.43 -1.69 -18.27
N ALA A 75 -13.86 -0.47 -18.57
CA ALA A 75 -12.99 0.45 -19.28
C ALA A 75 -11.68 0.62 -18.47
N ASN A 76 -10.52 0.52 -19.13
CA ASN A 76 -9.26 1.11 -18.67
C ASN A 76 -9.40 2.65 -18.63
N GLN A 77 -10.40 3.15 -17.93
CA GLN A 77 -10.46 4.55 -17.55
C GLN A 77 -9.55 4.61 -16.33
N GLY A 78 -8.30 5.02 -16.55
CA GLY A 78 -7.41 5.32 -15.44
C GLY A 78 -8.13 6.22 -14.44
N VAL A 79 -7.85 6.03 -13.16
CA VAL A 79 -8.41 6.89 -12.12
C VAL A 79 -7.90 8.30 -12.40
N ASN A 80 -8.81 9.21 -12.75
CA ASN A 80 -8.49 10.62 -12.88
C ASN A 80 -8.67 11.32 -11.53
N LYS A 81 -8.32 12.60 -11.48
CA LYS A 81 -8.33 13.36 -10.23
C LYS A 81 -9.70 13.50 -9.61
N GLU A 82 -10.73 13.65 -10.43
CA GLU A 82 -12.11 13.79 -10.01
C GLU A 82 -12.62 12.50 -9.36
N VAL A 83 -12.38 11.36 -9.99
CA VAL A 83 -12.77 10.04 -9.48
C VAL A 83 -11.99 9.72 -8.21
N PHE A 84 -10.68 9.98 -8.17
CA PHE A 84 -9.86 9.80 -6.98
C PHE A 84 -10.43 10.57 -5.79
N ARG A 85 -10.64 11.88 -6.01
CA ARG A 85 -11.20 12.77 -4.99
C ARG A 85 -12.57 12.30 -4.53
N GLU A 86 -13.48 11.97 -5.45
CA GLU A 86 -14.82 11.48 -5.10
C GLU A 86 -14.73 10.24 -4.19
N LYS A 87 -13.89 9.25 -4.54
CA LYS A 87 -13.72 8.03 -3.73
C LYS A 87 -13.10 8.34 -2.37
N LEU A 88 -12.10 9.22 -2.31
CA LEU A 88 -11.50 9.65 -1.06
C LEU A 88 -12.54 10.25 -0.12
N LEU A 89 -13.30 11.24 -0.60
CA LEU A 89 -14.22 12.00 0.25
C LEU A 89 -15.49 11.20 0.60
N THR A 90 -16.06 10.46 -0.34
CA THR A 90 -17.36 9.80 -0.14
C THR A 90 -17.28 8.37 0.38
N LYS A 91 -16.11 7.72 0.27
CA LYS A 91 -15.91 6.33 0.70
C LYS A 91 -14.82 6.20 1.73
N MET A 92 -13.61 6.69 1.45
CA MET A 92 -12.45 6.42 2.31
C MET A 92 -12.51 7.18 3.64
N LEU A 93 -12.66 8.51 3.63
CA LEU A 93 -12.71 9.30 4.88
C LEU A 93 -13.85 8.84 5.80
N PRO A 94 -15.10 8.63 5.32
CA PRO A 94 -16.17 8.11 6.17
C PRO A 94 -15.86 6.74 6.75
N ALA A 95 -15.29 5.83 5.97
CA ALA A 95 -14.90 4.50 6.45
C ALA A 95 -13.79 4.58 7.53
N ILE A 96 -12.83 5.49 7.38
CA ILE A 96 -11.81 5.74 8.39
C ILE A 96 -12.48 6.24 9.67
N ARG A 97 -13.33 7.27 9.61
CA ARG A 97 -14.04 7.79 10.80
C ARG A 97 -14.85 6.70 11.52
N GLN A 98 -15.52 5.82 10.77
CA GLN A 98 -16.31 4.73 11.32
C GLN A 98 -15.47 3.64 12.00
N LYS A 99 -14.31 3.31 11.43
CA LYS A 99 -13.47 2.19 11.88
C LYS A 99 -12.31 2.62 12.78
N TRP A 100 -12.09 3.92 12.95
CA TRP A 100 -10.99 4.42 13.77
C TRP A 100 -11.18 4.03 15.24
N PRO A 101 -10.12 3.59 15.95
CA PRO A 101 -10.24 3.26 17.37
C PRO A 101 -10.70 4.47 18.19
N ALA A 102 -11.66 4.25 19.11
CA ALA A 102 -12.27 5.32 19.89
C ALA A 102 -11.31 5.96 20.90
N ASP A 103 -10.29 5.21 21.33
CA ASP A 103 -9.24 5.59 22.27
C ASP A 103 -8.01 6.22 21.59
N SER A 104 -7.99 6.27 20.25
CA SER A 104 -6.90 6.88 19.48
C SER A 104 -7.09 8.37 19.26
N ALA A 105 -5.97 9.09 19.09
CA ALA A 105 -6.00 10.45 18.59
C ALA A 105 -6.71 10.52 17.23
N LYS A 106 -7.49 11.58 17.03
CA LYS A 106 -8.27 11.79 15.80
C LYS A 106 -7.57 12.68 14.76
N THR A 107 -6.33 13.08 15.03
CA THR A 107 -5.44 13.68 14.02
C THR A 107 -4.78 12.54 13.26
N ILE A 108 -5.07 12.43 11.97
CA ILE A 108 -4.69 11.30 11.12
C ILE A 108 -3.93 11.83 9.91
N ILE A 109 -2.79 11.21 9.62
CA ILE A 109 -1.96 11.52 8.46
C ILE A 109 -2.34 10.57 7.33
N ILE A 110 -2.79 11.13 6.22
CA ILE A 110 -3.06 10.39 4.98
C ILE A 110 -1.84 10.53 4.08
N GLN A 111 -1.12 9.43 3.88
CA GLN A 111 0.00 9.37 2.97
C GLN A 111 -0.43 8.79 1.63
N ALA A 112 -0.10 9.50 0.54
CA ALA A 112 -0.25 9.01 -0.83
C ALA A 112 0.96 9.47 -1.67
N ASP A 113 1.19 8.82 -2.82
CA ASP A 113 2.22 9.27 -3.75
C ASP A 113 1.83 10.59 -4.46
N ASN A 114 2.73 11.13 -5.28
CA ASN A 114 2.48 12.35 -6.06
C ASN A 114 2.00 12.08 -7.49
N ALA A 115 1.29 10.97 -7.73
CA ALA A 115 0.72 10.71 -9.05
C ALA A 115 -0.21 11.85 -9.48
N ASN A 116 -0.21 12.18 -10.77
CA ASN A 116 -1.02 13.28 -11.33
C ASN A 116 -2.52 13.24 -10.94
N PRO A 117 -3.17 12.07 -10.79
CA PRO A 117 -4.55 11.99 -10.31
C PRO A 117 -4.73 12.32 -8.83
N HIS A 118 -3.69 12.33 -8.01
CA HIS A 118 -3.85 12.60 -6.59
C HIS A 118 -4.16 14.08 -6.33
N ILE A 119 -4.89 14.31 -5.23
CA ILE A 119 -5.13 15.66 -4.74
C ILE A 119 -3.88 16.20 -4.03
N GLY A 120 -3.77 17.52 -3.95
CA GLY A 120 -2.74 18.17 -3.14
C GLY A 120 -3.27 18.50 -1.74
N ALA A 121 -2.37 18.83 -0.82
CA ALA A 121 -2.74 19.22 0.54
C ALA A 121 -3.67 20.45 0.61
N GLY A 122 -3.66 21.29 -0.42
CA GLY A 122 -4.53 22.46 -0.54
C GLY A 122 -5.84 22.23 -1.30
N ASP A 123 -6.24 21.00 -1.59
CA ASP A 123 -7.49 20.72 -2.30
C ASP A 123 -8.70 21.21 -1.47
N PRO A 124 -9.52 22.16 -1.98
CA PRO A 124 -10.57 22.78 -1.18
C PRO A 124 -11.65 21.80 -0.69
N GLN A 125 -11.98 20.79 -1.50
CA GLN A 125 -13.00 19.82 -1.14
C GLN A 125 -12.48 18.86 -0.06
N PHE A 126 -11.20 18.49 -0.14
CA PHE A 126 -10.55 17.76 0.94
C PHE A 126 -10.51 18.56 2.25
N LEU A 127 -10.12 19.84 2.21
CA LEU A 127 -10.04 20.66 3.41
C LEU A 127 -11.40 20.83 4.12
N GLN A 128 -12.51 20.86 3.37
CA GLN A 128 -13.87 20.89 3.92
C GLN A 128 -14.21 19.61 4.69
N GLU A 129 -13.82 18.46 4.15
CA GLU A 129 -14.06 17.15 4.76
C GLU A 129 -13.02 16.77 5.82
N ALA A 130 -11.83 17.38 5.77
CA ALA A 130 -10.71 16.99 6.61
C ALA A 130 -10.98 17.20 8.11
N ASN A 131 -11.92 18.08 8.47
CA ASN A 131 -12.16 18.54 9.85
C ASN A 131 -13.62 18.32 10.30
N ILE A 132 -14.09 17.08 10.28
CA ILE A 132 -15.47 16.69 10.63
C ILE A 132 -15.45 15.66 11.77
N ASP A 133 -16.45 15.70 12.66
CA ASP A 133 -16.64 14.77 13.78
C ASP A 133 -15.45 14.68 14.77
N GLY A 134 -14.71 15.79 14.88
CA GLY A 134 -13.50 15.91 15.69
C GLY A 134 -12.28 15.19 15.10
N PHE A 135 -12.37 14.71 13.85
CA PHE A 135 -11.22 14.24 13.09
C PHE A 135 -10.50 15.40 12.43
N THR A 136 -9.18 15.27 12.29
CA THR A 136 -8.32 16.17 11.51
C THR A 136 -7.48 15.32 10.59
N PHE A 137 -7.80 15.32 9.29
CA PHE A 137 -7.01 14.64 8.27
C PHE A 137 -5.93 15.56 7.70
N ILE A 138 -4.68 15.12 7.75
CA ILE A 138 -3.52 15.83 7.21
C ILE A 138 -3.02 15.09 5.98
N TRP A 139 -3.06 15.74 4.82
CA TRP A 139 -2.51 15.18 3.59
C TRP A 139 -0.98 15.28 3.60
N GLN A 140 -0.31 14.13 3.50
CA GLN A 140 1.15 14.04 3.44
C GLN A 140 1.58 13.41 2.11
N PRO A 141 2.03 14.21 1.13
CA PRO A 141 2.58 13.66 -0.10
C PRO A 141 3.86 12.88 0.20
N GLN A 142 4.05 11.76 -0.48
CA GLN A 142 5.30 11.01 -0.43
C GLN A 142 6.42 11.77 -1.14
N SER A 143 7.66 11.62 -0.67
CA SER A 143 8.84 12.05 -1.42
C SER A 143 8.91 11.36 -2.79
N PRO A 144 9.24 12.10 -3.88
CA PRO A 144 9.33 11.52 -5.21
C PRO A 144 10.29 10.31 -5.29
N ARG A 145 9.98 9.35 -6.17
CA ARG A 145 10.83 8.18 -6.48
C ARG A 145 11.23 7.34 -5.24
N SER A 146 10.35 7.28 -4.25
CA SER A 146 10.60 6.54 -2.99
C SER A 146 9.58 5.41 -2.81
N PRO A 147 9.46 4.45 -3.76
CA PRO A 147 8.44 3.40 -3.68
C PRO A 147 8.60 2.51 -2.44
N ASP A 148 9.83 2.34 -1.93
CA ASP A 148 10.09 1.59 -0.70
C ASP A 148 9.55 2.28 0.55
N LEU A 149 9.24 3.58 0.44
CA LEU A 149 8.55 4.36 1.47
C LEU A 149 7.01 4.38 1.28
N ASN A 150 6.46 3.47 0.47
CA ASN A 150 5.02 3.20 0.38
C ASN A 150 4.76 1.80 0.92
N ILE A 151 4.11 1.69 2.08
CA ILE A 151 3.83 0.38 2.68
C ILE A 151 2.96 -0.51 1.78
N LEU A 152 2.12 0.11 0.94
CA LEU A 152 1.22 -0.60 0.04
C LEU A 152 2.02 -1.35 -1.02
N ASP A 153 2.95 -0.67 -1.70
CA ASP A 153 3.88 -1.27 -2.67
C ASP A 153 4.92 -2.21 -2.04
N LEU A 154 5.40 -1.84 -0.85
CA LEU A 154 6.46 -2.54 -0.15
C LEU A 154 6.08 -3.99 0.17
N GLY A 155 4.83 -4.25 0.52
CA GLY A 155 4.41 -5.61 0.85
C GLY A 155 2.92 -5.91 0.80
N PHE A 156 2.03 -4.93 1.02
CA PHE A 156 0.60 -5.22 1.08
C PHE A 156 0.03 -5.68 -0.26
N PHE A 157 0.23 -4.90 -1.33
CA PHE A 157 -0.24 -5.26 -2.66
C PHE A 157 0.37 -6.56 -3.18
N ARG A 158 1.66 -6.80 -2.87
CA ARG A 158 2.33 -8.05 -3.21
C ARG A 158 1.69 -9.26 -2.50
N SER A 159 1.22 -9.07 -1.27
CA SER A 159 0.57 -10.12 -0.48
C SER A 159 -0.80 -10.48 -1.05
N ILE A 160 -1.66 -9.48 -1.30
CA ILE A 160 -2.97 -9.70 -1.94
C ILE A 160 -2.78 -10.31 -3.34
N GLN A 161 -1.85 -9.75 -4.12
CA GLN A 161 -1.54 -10.25 -5.45
C GLN A 161 -1.15 -11.74 -5.44
N SER A 162 -0.30 -12.13 -4.50
CA SER A 162 0.13 -13.54 -4.33
C SER A 162 -1.03 -14.48 -3.96
N LEU A 163 -2.02 -14.00 -3.21
CA LEU A 163 -3.18 -14.82 -2.81
C LEU A 163 -4.14 -15.02 -3.98
N TYR A 164 -4.59 -13.95 -4.64
CA TYR A 164 -5.57 -14.10 -5.73
C TYR A 164 -4.93 -14.78 -6.97
N GLU A 165 -3.63 -14.56 -7.25
CA GLU A 165 -2.96 -15.25 -8.36
C GLU A 165 -2.98 -16.79 -8.21
N LYS A 166 -3.06 -17.31 -6.98
CA LYS A 166 -3.19 -18.76 -6.74
C LYS A 166 -4.59 -19.29 -7.08
N LYS A 167 -5.62 -18.46 -7.00
CA LYS A 167 -7.01 -18.81 -7.34
C LYS A 167 -7.24 -18.89 -8.84
N MET A 168 -6.36 -18.27 -9.63
CA MET A 168 -6.29 -18.40 -11.09
C MET A 168 -7.60 -18.01 -11.79
N PRO A 169 -8.13 -16.80 -11.54
CA PRO A 169 -9.43 -16.35 -12.05
C PRO A 169 -9.52 -16.48 -13.57
N LYS A 170 -10.70 -16.89 -14.07
CA LYS A 170 -10.94 -17.14 -15.49
C LYS A 170 -11.52 -15.93 -16.20
N ASP A 171 -12.26 -15.12 -15.46
CA ASP A 171 -12.85 -13.88 -15.93
C ASP A 171 -12.72 -12.78 -14.87
N LEU A 172 -13.19 -11.58 -15.23
CA LEU A 172 -13.02 -10.40 -14.41
C LEU A 172 -13.96 -10.36 -13.21
N ASP A 173 -15.09 -11.08 -13.24
CA ASP A 173 -15.95 -11.21 -12.07
C ASP A 173 -15.31 -12.13 -11.03
N GLU A 174 -14.79 -13.27 -11.47
CA GLU A 174 -13.98 -14.15 -10.61
C GLU A 174 -12.76 -13.38 -10.07
N MET A 175 -12.08 -12.57 -10.88
CA MET A 175 -10.93 -11.79 -10.42
C MET A 175 -11.28 -10.77 -9.33
N ILE A 176 -12.42 -10.07 -9.44
CA ILE A 176 -12.86 -9.12 -8.41
C ILE A 176 -13.15 -9.86 -7.12
N THR A 177 -13.93 -10.94 -7.18
CA THR A 177 -14.25 -11.77 -6.01
C THR A 177 -12.99 -12.35 -5.38
N ASP A 178 -12.06 -12.87 -6.17
CA ASP A 178 -10.80 -13.43 -5.68
C ASP A 178 -9.92 -12.38 -4.99
N VAL A 179 -9.92 -11.13 -5.47
CA VAL A 179 -9.20 -10.02 -4.83
C VAL A 179 -9.86 -9.61 -3.51
N GLU A 180 -11.19 -9.55 -3.44
CA GLU A 180 -11.94 -9.28 -2.21
C GLU A 180 -11.69 -10.38 -1.17
N GLU A 181 -11.81 -11.64 -1.56
CA GLU A 181 -11.51 -12.76 -0.67
C GLU A 181 -10.04 -12.79 -0.25
N ALA A 182 -9.10 -12.46 -1.15
CA ALA A 182 -7.69 -12.35 -0.78
C ALA A 182 -7.41 -11.25 0.24
N PHE A 183 -8.18 -10.15 0.22
CA PHE A 183 -8.12 -9.12 1.24
C PHE A 183 -8.63 -9.65 2.59
N ASP A 184 -9.76 -10.37 2.60
CA ASP A 184 -10.36 -10.93 3.81
C ASP A 184 -9.52 -12.08 4.42
N GLU A 185 -8.89 -12.90 3.58
CA GLU A 185 -7.98 -13.99 3.98
C GLU A 185 -6.64 -13.49 4.53
N LEU A 186 -6.27 -12.24 4.24
CA LEU A 186 -4.96 -11.71 4.62
C LEU A 186 -4.86 -11.54 6.14
N HIS A 187 -4.10 -12.43 6.78
CA HIS A 187 -3.91 -12.37 8.22
C HIS A 187 -3.29 -11.01 8.65
N PRO A 188 -3.84 -10.32 9.67
CA PRO A 188 -3.32 -9.04 10.16
C PRO A 188 -1.82 -9.02 10.49
N LYS A 189 -1.24 -10.17 10.84
CA LYS A 189 0.19 -10.32 11.12
C LYS A 189 1.06 -10.01 9.90
N VAL A 190 0.56 -10.28 8.69
CA VAL A 190 1.24 -9.90 7.46
C VAL A 190 1.36 -8.38 7.39
N LEU A 191 0.30 -7.63 7.70
CA LEU A 191 0.32 -6.16 7.74
C LEU A 191 1.33 -5.64 8.77
N SER A 192 1.33 -6.18 9.98
CA SER A 192 2.34 -5.84 11.00
C SER A 192 3.76 -6.08 10.48
N ASN A 193 3.99 -7.18 9.76
CA ASN A 193 5.29 -7.48 9.16
C ASN A 193 5.71 -6.47 8.08
N VAL A 194 4.77 -5.90 7.33
CA VAL A 194 5.09 -4.82 6.38
C VAL A 194 5.48 -3.54 7.12
N TRP A 195 4.80 -3.19 8.21
CA TRP A 195 5.20 -2.05 9.07
C TRP A 195 6.61 -2.22 9.65
N TYR A 196 7.00 -3.42 10.05
CA TYR A 196 8.38 -3.69 10.44
C TYR A 196 9.36 -3.53 9.27
N SER A 197 9.03 -4.05 8.08
CA SER A 197 9.88 -3.86 6.88
C SER A 197 10.10 -2.37 6.61
N TYR A 198 9.03 -1.58 6.71
CA TYR A 198 9.05 -0.16 6.45
C TYR A 198 10.06 0.57 7.34
N GLN A 199 10.06 0.29 8.63
CA GLN A 199 11.03 0.87 9.57
C GLN A 199 12.47 0.42 9.30
N TYR A 200 12.69 -0.86 8.99
CA TYR A 200 14.03 -1.33 8.61
C TYR A 200 14.53 -0.70 7.31
N VAL A 201 13.66 -0.53 6.32
CA VAL A 201 13.97 0.18 5.07
C VAL A 201 14.35 1.64 5.35
N MET A 202 13.58 2.34 6.19
CA MET A 202 13.92 3.71 6.60
C MET A 202 15.30 3.78 7.25
N GLN A 203 15.66 2.81 8.09
CA GLN A 203 16.98 2.74 8.71
C GLN A 203 18.09 2.63 7.65
N GLU A 204 17.92 1.76 6.64
CA GLU A 204 18.91 1.63 5.57
C GLU A 204 19.02 2.91 4.73
N ILE A 205 17.90 3.57 4.42
CA ILE A 205 17.89 4.87 3.73
C ILE A 205 18.66 5.93 4.51
N ILE A 206 18.48 5.99 5.84
CA ILE A 206 19.23 6.90 6.72
C ILE A 206 20.73 6.62 6.66
N LYS A 207 21.15 5.35 6.72
CA LYS A 207 22.57 4.96 6.63
C LYS A 207 23.22 5.43 5.33
N VAL A 208 22.47 5.47 4.23
CA VAL A 208 22.95 5.96 2.93
C VAL A 208 22.56 7.41 2.64
N LYS A 209 22.19 8.19 3.67
CA LYS A 209 21.92 9.64 3.61
C LYS A 209 20.85 10.01 2.57
N GLY A 210 19.80 9.19 2.45
CA GLY A 210 18.70 9.40 1.52
C GLY A 210 18.91 8.81 0.12
N GLY A 211 20.05 8.15 -0.12
CA GLY A 211 20.31 7.44 -1.37
C GLY A 211 19.41 6.20 -1.57
N GLY A 212 19.20 5.80 -2.83
CA GLY A 212 18.48 4.58 -3.18
C GLY A 212 19.34 3.31 -3.22
N ASN A 213 20.65 3.44 -3.00
CA ASN A 213 21.60 2.33 -3.11
C ASN A 213 21.76 1.61 -1.78
N TYR A 214 20.76 0.82 -1.40
CA TYR A 214 20.81 -0.05 -0.24
C TYR A 214 20.19 -1.41 -0.57
N VAL A 215 20.53 -2.43 0.22
CA VAL A 215 19.94 -3.76 0.09
C VAL A 215 18.69 -3.82 0.95
N LEU A 216 17.58 -4.32 0.40
CA LEU A 216 16.36 -4.52 1.17
C LEU A 216 16.66 -5.41 2.40
N PRO A 217 16.40 -4.92 3.62
CA PRO A 217 16.84 -5.58 4.82
C PRO A 217 16.04 -6.86 5.07
N HIS A 218 16.75 -8.00 5.06
CA HIS A 218 16.15 -9.30 5.33
C HIS A 218 16.26 -9.65 6.82
N VAL A 219 15.45 -8.97 7.63
CA VAL A 219 15.42 -9.21 9.07
C VAL A 219 14.59 -10.46 9.33
N LYS A 220 15.16 -11.44 10.04
CA LYS A 220 14.52 -12.71 10.38
C LYS A 220 13.42 -12.51 11.43
N LYS A 221 12.40 -11.71 11.11
CA LYS A 221 11.36 -11.22 12.02
C LYS A 221 10.68 -12.34 12.80
N LYS A 222 10.39 -13.46 12.13
CA LYS A 222 9.83 -14.64 12.79
C LYS A 222 10.74 -15.15 13.92
N GLN A 223 12.05 -15.27 13.67
CA GLN A 223 13.00 -15.69 14.70
C GLN A 223 13.11 -14.68 15.84
N LEU A 224 13.05 -13.38 15.54
CA LEU A 224 13.03 -12.33 16.56
C LEU A 224 11.77 -12.40 17.42
N GLU A 225 10.62 -12.63 16.79
CA GLU A 225 9.34 -12.78 17.48
C GLU A 225 9.31 -14.04 18.35
N ASP A 226 9.72 -15.17 17.81
CA ASP A 226 9.78 -16.45 18.52
C ASP A 226 10.70 -16.36 19.77
N ALA A 227 11.70 -15.46 19.73
CA ALA A 227 12.60 -15.16 20.84
C ALA A 227 12.12 -14.02 21.76
N GLY A 228 10.95 -13.41 21.51
CA GLY A 228 10.41 -12.29 22.29
C GLY A 228 11.13 -10.95 22.08
N ASN A 229 11.97 -10.84 21.04
CA ASN A 229 12.87 -9.72 20.78
C ASN A 229 12.41 -8.82 19.61
N LEU A 230 11.23 -9.06 19.04
CA LEU A 230 10.69 -8.21 17.97
C LEU A 230 10.04 -6.96 18.56
N SER A 231 10.81 -5.88 18.66
CA SER A 231 10.31 -4.57 19.10
C SER A 231 9.30 -4.00 18.11
N LEU A 232 8.24 -3.36 18.63
CA LEU A 232 7.22 -2.61 17.86
C LEU A 232 7.84 -1.47 17.05
N GLN A 233 8.89 -0.84 17.60
CA GLN A 233 9.65 0.21 16.95
C GLN A 233 11.09 -0.26 16.73
N VAL A 234 11.53 -0.24 15.47
CA VAL A 234 12.93 -0.51 15.13
C VAL A 234 13.76 0.65 15.65
N GLN A 235 14.83 0.34 16.37
CA GLN A 235 15.78 1.36 16.81
C GLN A 235 16.68 1.76 15.61
N PRO A 236 16.59 3.01 15.12
CA PRO A 236 17.51 3.53 14.12
C PRO A 236 18.95 3.60 14.66
N ASP A 237 19.91 3.58 13.74
CA ASP A 237 21.33 3.79 14.09
C ASP A 237 21.55 5.27 14.46
N ALA A 238 21.90 5.53 15.72
CA ALA A 238 22.01 6.89 16.23
C ALA A 238 23.11 7.72 15.55
N GLN A 239 24.22 7.07 15.17
CA GLN A 239 25.32 7.75 14.47
C GLN A 239 24.91 8.13 13.05
N ALA A 240 24.27 7.22 12.32
CA ALA A 240 23.74 7.50 10.99
C ALA A 240 22.67 8.60 10.99
N VAL A 241 21.79 8.62 12.02
CA VAL A 241 20.82 9.70 12.21
C VAL A 241 21.54 11.03 12.42
N LYS A 242 22.52 11.09 13.33
CA LYS A 242 23.29 12.30 13.62
C LYS A 242 23.98 12.85 12.36
N GLU A 243 24.68 11.99 11.62
CA GLU A 243 25.35 12.37 10.38
C GLU A 243 24.39 12.87 9.31
N SER A 244 23.22 12.23 9.19
CA SER A 244 22.17 12.66 8.25
C SER A 244 21.56 14.01 8.65
N MET A 245 21.36 14.26 9.95
CA MET A 245 20.87 15.54 10.44
C MET A 245 21.87 16.67 10.20
N GLN A 246 23.16 16.43 10.39
CA GLN A 246 24.23 17.40 10.08
C GLN A 246 24.28 17.73 8.58
N LEU A 247 24.01 16.76 7.71
CA LEU A 247 23.95 17.00 6.26
C LEU A 247 22.73 17.86 5.87
N LEU A 248 21.57 17.62 6.49
CA LEU A 248 20.32 18.33 6.17
C LEU A 248 20.27 19.74 6.78
N PHE A 249 20.85 19.90 7.96
CA PHE A 249 20.92 21.15 8.69
C PHE A 249 22.38 21.41 9.08
N PRO A 250 23.23 21.77 8.11
CA PRO A 250 24.59 22.18 8.43
C PRO A 250 24.50 23.37 9.38
N GLU A 251 25.28 23.34 10.46
CA GLU A 251 25.45 24.53 11.28
C GLU A 251 25.99 25.63 10.34
N ASN A 252 25.22 26.70 10.14
CA ASN A 252 25.74 27.88 9.46
C ASN A 252 26.92 28.37 10.30
N GLU A 253 28.14 28.13 9.82
CA GLU A 253 29.30 28.84 10.31
C GLU A 253 29.04 30.33 10.07
N GLY A 254 28.88 31.08 11.17
CA GLY A 254 28.69 32.52 11.15
C GLY A 254 29.92 33.28 10.71
#